data_AF-A0A351K5K7-F1
#
_entry.id   AF-A0A351K5K7-F1
#
_cell.length_a   1.000
_cell.length_b   1.000
_cell.length_c   1.000
_cell.angle_alpha   90.00
_cell.angle_beta   90.00
_cell.angle_gamma   90.00
#
_symmetry.space_group_name_H-M   'P 1'
#
loop_
_entity.id
_entity.type
_entity.pdbx_description
1 polymer ?
#
loop_
_entity_poly.entity_id
_entity_poly.type
_entity_poly.pdbx_seq_one_letter_code
_entity_poly.pdbx_strand_id
1 'polypeptide(L)'
;WKAPALNNIFYRFDEEEVKFILVYGRPFSPMSPWGVAGGGPMNDQQIDTLISYLHSIQIPRENCGVGEDDPQSCPSGNLPADIQGDIDTRAWQLVDDGTYGSYGEALFNLDLGSGAYSCARCHTPGWSWGDPGVTGQGAFGWNLTGGKAASAFPDEADMISFIKNGSNYGAKYGIQGQGSGRMPGFGAMLTDEQIEAVVDYVRGL
;
A
#
# COMPACT_ATOMS: atom_id res chain seq x y z
N TRP A 1 -9.38 14.86 -1.65
CA TRP A 1 -8.82 13.50 -1.69
C TRP A 1 -7.42 13.57 -2.24
N LYS A 2 -6.44 12.99 -1.56
CA LYS A 2 -5.08 12.80 -2.07
C LYS A 2 -5.06 11.53 -2.93
N ALA A 3 -5.05 11.73 -4.25
CA ALA A 3 -4.88 10.62 -5.19
C ALA A 3 -3.45 10.07 -5.04
N PRO A 4 -3.27 8.76 -4.83
CA PRO A 4 -1.95 8.18 -4.69
C PRO A 4 -1.19 8.26 -6.02
N ALA A 5 0.14 8.27 -5.95
CA ALA A 5 0.99 8.09 -7.12
C ALA A 5 0.57 6.85 -7.94
N LEU A 6 0.54 7.01 -9.26
CA LEU A 6 0.16 5.95 -10.21
C LEU A 6 1.38 5.23 -10.80
N ASN A 7 2.54 5.89 -10.83
CA ASN A 7 3.81 5.32 -11.30
C ASN A 7 4.39 4.24 -10.37
N ASN A 8 3.70 3.90 -9.28
CA ASN A 8 4.08 2.77 -8.42
C ASN A 8 2.91 1.81 -8.16
N ILE A 9 1.85 1.86 -8.98
CA ILE A 9 0.63 1.08 -8.72
C ILE A 9 0.90 -0.43 -8.77
N PHE A 10 1.74 -0.88 -9.70
CA PHE A 10 2.06 -2.31 -9.85
C PHE A 10 3.05 -2.84 -8.81
N TYR A 11 3.51 -2.03 -7.86
CA TYR A 11 4.16 -2.55 -6.66
C TYR A 11 3.14 -3.03 -5.61
N ARG A 12 1.90 -2.52 -5.70
CA ARG A 12 0.84 -2.74 -4.71
C ARG A 12 -0.20 -3.76 -5.16
N PHE A 13 -0.52 -3.73 -6.44
CA PHE A 13 -1.59 -4.50 -7.04
C PHE A 13 -1.10 -5.18 -8.30
N ASP A 14 -1.59 -6.38 -8.55
CA ASP A 14 -1.43 -7.01 -9.86
C ASP A 14 -2.31 -6.30 -10.91
N GLU A 15 -2.10 -6.65 -12.17
CA GLU A 15 -2.85 -6.07 -13.28
C GLU A 15 -4.36 -6.35 -13.19
N GLU A 16 -4.75 -7.52 -12.67
CA GLU A 16 -6.16 -7.90 -12.52
C GLU A 16 -6.88 -6.99 -11.53
N GLU A 17 -6.27 -6.71 -10.37
CA GLU A 17 -6.82 -5.79 -9.37
C GLU A 17 -6.81 -4.34 -9.88
N VAL A 18 -5.77 -3.91 -10.61
CA VAL A 18 -5.76 -2.59 -11.26
C VAL A 18 -6.90 -2.48 -12.28
N LYS A 19 -7.10 -3.50 -13.10
CA LYS A 19 -8.21 -3.56 -14.06
C LYS A 19 -9.56 -3.54 -13.34
N PHE A 20 -9.71 -4.30 -12.26
CA PHE A 20 -10.93 -4.31 -11.46
C PHE A 20 -11.24 -2.92 -10.90
N ILE A 21 -10.25 -2.24 -10.32
CA ILE A 21 -10.39 -0.88 -9.78
C ILE A 21 -10.75 0.13 -10.89
N LEU A 22 -10.14 0.04 -12.08
CA LEU A 22 -10.50 0.91 -13.20
C LEU A 22 -11.93 0.65 -13.67
N VAL A 23 -12.31 -0.62 -13.80
CA VAL A 23 -13.64 -0.99 -14.32
C VAL A 23 -14.74 -0.61 -13.33
N TYR A 24 -14.59 -0.91 -12.04
CA TYR A 24 -15.64 -0.80 -11.03
C TYR A 24 -15.45 0.36 -10.04
N GLY A 25 -14.40 1.15 -10.22
CA GLY A 25 -14.02 2.18 -9.27
C GLY A 25 -13.45 1.59 -7.99
N ARG A 26 -13.19 2.46 -7.01
CA ARG A 26 -12.66 2.04 -5.71
C ARG A 26 -13.56 2.50 -4.58
N PRO A 27 -14.24 1.58 -3.87
CA PRO A 27 -15.00 1.91 -2.68
C PRO A 27 -14.17 2.69 -1.65
N PHE A 28 -14.83 3.55 -0.87
CA PHE A 28 -14.18 4.45 0.12
C PHE A 28 -13.19 5.46 -0.49
N SER A 29 -13.31 5.72 -1.79
CA SER A 29 -12.62 6.79 -2.50
C SER A 29 -13.59 7.51 -3.46
N PRO A 30 -13.27 8.71 -3.95
CA PRO A 30 -14.06 9.38 -4.99
C PRO A 30 -13.86 8.79 -6.39
N MET A 31 -13.07 7.71 -6.54
CA MET A 31 -12.82 7.09 -7.83
C MET A 31 -14.04 6.29 -8.28
N SER A 32 -14.88 6.92 -9.08
CA SER A 32 -15.99 6.28 -9.79
C SER A 32 -15.50 5.19 -10.76
N PRO A 33 -16.39 4.28 -11.20
CA PRO A 33 -16.14 3.35 -12.29
C PRO A 33 -15.76 4.06 -13.60
N TRP A 34 -14.78 3.52 -14.33
CA TRP A 34 -14.41 3.99 -15.67
C TRP A 34 -14.83 3.01 -16.76
N GLY A 35 -14.85 1.71 -16.47
CA GLY A 35 -15.27 0.69 -17.42
C GLY A 35 -16.80 0.62 -17.59
N VAL A 36 -17.27 0.34 -18.80
CA VAL A 36 -18.70 0.19 -19.11
C VAL A 36 -19.38 -0.84 -18.20
N ALA A 37 -18.71 -1.94 -17.85
CA ALA A 37 -19.25 -2.96 -16.95
C ALA A 37 -19.53 -2.43 -15.53
N GLY A 38 -18.80 -1.42 -15.07
CA GLY A 38 -19.06 -0.72 -13.81
C GLY A 38 -19.95 0.51 -13.96
N GLY A 39 -20.42 0.84 -15.16
CA GLY A 39 -21.22 2.03 -15.45
C GLY A 39 -20.42 3.27 -15.86
N GLY A 40 -19.12 3.12 -16.14
CA GLY A 40 -18.26 4.17 -16.70
C GLY A 40 -18.30 4.25 -18.23
N PRO A 41 -17.58 5.21 -18.83
CA PRO A 41 -17.65 5.47 -20.28
C PRO A 41 -16.69 4.64 -21.15
N MET A 42 -15.73 3.92 -20.57
CA MET A 42 -14.64 3.26 -21.30
C MET A 42 -14.93 1.79 -21.60
N ASN A 43 -14.71 1.39 -22.85
CA ASN A 43 -14.76 -0.03 -23.23
C ASN A 43 -13.48 -0.78 -22.79
N ASP A 44 -13.48 -2.11 -22.94
CA ASP A 44 -12.36 -2.96 -22.50
C ASP A 44 -11.03 -2.57 -23.16
N GLN A 45 -11.03 -2.23 -24.46
CA GLN A 45 -9.83 -1.81 -25.17
C GLN A 45 -9.24 -0.49 -24.62
N GLN A 46 -10.08 0.46 -24.25
CA GLN A 46 -9.65 1.72 -23.64
C GLN A 46 -9.09 1.50 -22.24
N ILE A 47 -9.67 0.56 -21.47
CA ILE A 47 -9.13 0.16 -20.17
C ILE A 47 -7.75 -0.50 -20.34
N ASP A 48 -7.60 -1.43 -21.29
CA ASP A 48 -6.32 -2.11 -21.54
C ASP A 48 -5.25 -1.12 -22.05
N THR A 49 -5.65 -0.10 -22.83
CA THR A 49 -4.76 0.98 -23.26
C THR A 49 -4.30 1.83 -22.07
N LEU A 50 -5.20 2.12 -21.12
CA LEU A 50 -4.84 2.85 -19.90
C LEU A 50 -3.88 2.03 -19.03
N ILE A 51 -4.12 0.74 -18.88
CA ILE A 51 -3.21 -0.18 -18.16
C ILE A 51 -1.83 -0.20 -18.81
N SER A 52 -1.77 -0.26 -20.14
CA SER A 52 -0.51 -0.19 -20.90
C SER A 52 0.25 1.13 -20.64
N TYR A 53 -0.47 2.24 -20.52
CA TYR A 53 0.12 3.52 -20.13
C TYR A 53 0.59 3.54 -18.68
N LEU A 54 -0.15 2.91 -17.75
CA LEU A 54 0.30 2.79 -16.35
C LEU A 54 1.62 2.01 -16.25
N HIS A 55 1.78 0.95 -17.04
CA HIS A 55 3.03 0.20 -17.11
C HIS A 55 4.17 1.06 -17.64
N SER A 56 3.92 1.87 -18.68
CA SER A 56 4.98 2.69 -19.28
C SER A 56 5.51 3.80 -18.36
N ILE A 57 4.70 4.27 -17.41
CA ILE A 57 5.12 5.25 -16.40
C ILE A 57 5.61 4.62 -15.09
N GLN A 58 5.55 3.30 -14.97
CA GLN A 58 5.95 2.59 -13.76
C GLN A 58 7.42 2.87 -13.45
N ILE A 59 7.71 3.20 -12.19
CA ILE A 59 9.08 3.32 -11.68
C ILE A 59 9.76 1.96 -11.88
N PRO A 60 10.86 1.90 -12.64
CA PRO A 60 11.61 0.66 -12.85
C PRO A 60 12.06 0.07 -11.51
N ARG A 61 11.92 -1.24 -11.39
CA ARG A 61 12.37 -2.02 -10.24
C ARG A 61 13.89 -2.25 -10.33
N GLU A 62 14.52 -2.28 -9.17
CA GLU A 62 15.90 -2.75 -9.02
C GLU A 62 15.92 -4.20 -8.53
N ASN A 63 17.09 -4.84 -8.61
CA ASN A 63 17.31 -6.20 -8.09
C ASN A 63 16.41 -7.28 -8.69
N CYS A 64 16.01 -7.12 -9.96
CA CYS A 64 15.28 -8.15 -10.69
C CYS A 64 16.08 -9.47 -10.77
N GLY A 65 15.36 -10.58 -10.68
CA GLY A 65 15.92 -11.92 -10.69
C GLY A 65 16.48 -12.32 -12.04
N VAL A 66 17.29 -13.38 -12.06
CA VAL A 66 17.88 -13.91 -13.30
C VAL A 66 16.77 -14.33 -14.26
N GLY A 67 16.76 -13.74 -15.46
CA GLY A 67 15.74 -13.98 -16.49
C GLY A 67 14.53 -13.06 -16.42
N GLU A 68 14.48 -12.13 -15.47
CA GLU A 68 13.47 -11.06 -15.40
C GLU A 68 14.04 -9.79 -16.04
N ASP A 69 14.09 -9.76 -17.37
CA ASP A 69 14.80 -8.71 -18.13
C ASP A 69 14.04 -7.37 -18.20
N ASP A 70 12.75 -7.34 -17.87
CA ASP A 70 11.93 -6.14 -17.86
C ASP A 70 11.82 -5.55 -16.44
N PRO A 71 12.54 -4.45 -16.13
CA PRO A 71 12.48 -3.83 -14.82
C PRO A 71 11.13 -3.19 -14.51
N GLN A 72 10.23 -2.98 -15.48
CA GLN A 72 8.90 -2.43 -15.20
C GLN A 72 7.95 -3.47 -14.60
N SER A 73 8.20 -4.76 -14.87
CA SER A 73 7.29 -5.86 -14.51
C SER A 73 7.94 -6.99 -13.71
N CYS A 74 9.26 -6.96 -13.45
CA CYS A 74 9.98 -8.05 -12.79
C CYS A 74 9.42 -8.37 -11.38
N PRO A 75 8.85 -9.57 -11.14
CA PRO A 75 8.18 -9.88 -9.88
C PRO A 75 9.08 -9.79 -8.65
N SER A 76 10.35 -10.15 -8.77
CA SER A 76 11.29 -10.19 -7.65
C SER A 76 11.94 -8.84 -7.31
N GLY A 77 11.82 -7.86 -8.21
CA GLY A 77 12.44 -6.56 -8.02
C GLY A 77 11.76 -5.70 -6.96
N ASN A 78 12.52 -4.74 -6.45
CA ASN A 78 12.11 -3.80 -5.43
C ASN A 78 12.19 -2.35 -5.92
N LEU A 79 11.61 -1.45 -5.15
CA LEU A 79 11.67 -0.02 -5.38
C LEU A 79 13.14 0.42 -5.33
N PRO A 80 13.57 1.32 -6.24
CA PRO A 80 14.93 1.83 -6.25
C PRO A 80 15.43 2.30 -4.87
N ALA A 81 16.68 1.97 -4.56
CA ALA A 81 17.26 2.22 -3.24
C ALA A 81 17.28 3.70 -2.85
N ASP A 82 17.39 4.60 -3.82
CA ASP A 82 17.31 6.06 -3.60
C ASP A 82 15.91 6.48 -3.13
N ILE A 83 14.85 5.94 -3.72
CA ILE A 83 13.47 6.21 -3.29
C ILE A 83 13.21 5.59 -1.91
N GLN A 84 13.75 4.40 -1.63
CA GLN A 84 13.68 3.82 -0.28
C GLN A 84 14.44 4.68 0.75
N GLY A 85 15.56 5.29 0.35
CA GLY A 85 16.29 6.27 1.15
C GLY A 85 15.53 7.58 1.36
N ASP A 86 14.77 8.04 0.38
CA ASP A 86 13.89 9.21 0.51
C ASP A 86 12.75 8.93 1.50
N ILE A 87 12.20 7.71 1.51
CA ILE A 87 11.20 7.26 2.49
C ILE A 87 11.78 7.34 3.91
N ASP A 88 12.97 6.79 4.12
CA ASP A 88 13.67 6.83 5.40
C ASP A 88 13.94 8.27 5.86
N THR A 89 14.54 9.07 4.97
CA THR A 89 14.87 10.48 5.21
C THR A 89 13.64 11.27 5.63
N ARG A 90 12.52 11.11 4.91
CA ARG A 90 11.28 11.83 5.22
C ARG A 90 10.67 11.36 6.54
N ALA A 91 10.68 10.07 6.82
CA ALA A 91 10.16 9.55 8.09
C ALA A 91 10.95 10.11 9.28
N TRP A 92 12.28 10.16 9.22
CA TRP A 92 13.09 10.77 10.27
C TRP A 92 12.87 12.28 10.39
N GLN A 93 12.75 13.02 9.28
CA GLN A 93 12.42 14.44 9.32
C GLN A 93 11.13 14.72 10.09
N LEU A 94 10.09 13.89 9.90
CA LEU A 94 8.81 14.01 10.60
C LEU A 94 8.90 13.66 12.10
N VAL A 95 9.89 12.86 12.49
CA VAL A 95 10.18 12.60 13.91
C VAL A 95 10.94 13.78 14.50
N ASP A 96 11.98 14.26 13.80
CA ASP A 96 12.86 15.33 14.25
C ASP A 96 12.13 16.68 14.38
N ASP A 97 11.14 16.94 13.53
CA ASP A 97 10.31 18.14 13.60
C ASP A 97 9.15 18.03 14.62
N GLY A 98 9.00 16.86 15.26
CA GLY A 98 8.00 16.59 16.28
C GLY A 98 6.60 16.31 15.75
N THR A 99 6.43 16.10 14.43
CA THR A 99 5.14 15.71 13.84
C THR A 99 4.68 14.34 14.32
N TYR A 100 5.60 13.39 14.44
CA TYR A 100 5.34 12.02 14.91
C TYR A 100 6.32 11.60 16.01
N GLY A 101 5.88 10.72 16.91
CA GLY A 101 6.64 10.33 18.09
C GLY A 101 7.66 9.21 17.85
N SER A 102 7.60 8.52 16.70
CA SER A 102 8.50 7.43 16.37
C SER A 102 8.64 7.24 14.85
N TYR A 103 9.72 6.57 14.44
CA TYR A 103 9.96 6.23 13.04
C TYR A 103 8.83 5.38 12.43
N GLY A 104 8.35 4.36 13.16
CA GLY A 104 7.23 3.52 12.72
C GLY A 104 5.92 4.30 12.56
N GLU A 105 5.64 5.26 13.45
CA GLU A 105 4.50 6.15 13.32
C GLU A 105 4.61 7.07 12.10
N ALA A 106 5.81 7.59 11.83
CA ALA A 106 6.06 8.43 10.67
C ALA A 106 5.89 7.67 9.36
N LEU A 107 6.42 6.45 9.26
CA LEU A 107 6.21 5.56 8.12
C LEU A 107 4.73 5.23 7.92
N PHE A 108 4.01 4.92 9.00
CA PHE A 108 2.57 4.64 8.95
C PHE A 108 1.78 5.81 8.33
N ASN A 109 2.17 7.04 8.64
CA ASN A 109 1.49 8.27 8.21
C ASN A 109 2.13 9.01 7.03
N LEU A 110 3.12 8.40 6.37
CA LEU A 110 3.98 9.05 5.38
C LEU A 110 3.22 9.75 4.25
N ASP A 111 3.61 10.98 3.91
CA ASP A 111 2.95 11.79 2.89
C ASP A 111 3.57 11.66 1.49
N LEU A 112 4.76 11.06 1.36
CA LEU A 112 5.45 10.85 0.08
C LEU A 112 4.61 10.06 -0.93
N GLY A 113 4.78 10.42 -2.22
CA GLY A 113 4.01 9.81 -3.31
C GLY A 113 2.50 9.97 -3.12
N SER A 114 2.06 11.06 -2.50
CA SER A 114 0.66 11.28 -2.09
C SER A 114 0.12 10.16 -1.17
N GLY A 115 1.00 9.66 -0.29
CA GLY A 115 0.75 8.56 0.62
C GLY A 115 0.78 7.18 0.00
N ALA A 116 1.35 7.01 -1.20
CA ALA A 116 1.37 5.69 -1.85
C ALA A 116 2.03 4.60 -0.99
N TYR A 117 2.91 4.99 -0.06
CA TYR A 117 3.59 4.12 0.90
C TYR A 117 2.93 4.07 2.29
N SER A 118 1.90 4.88 2.54
CA SER A 118 1.31 5.06 3.88
C SER A 118 0.19 4.08 4.18
N CYS A 119 0.29 3.45 5.36
CA CYS A 119 -0.73 2.58 5.92
C CYS A 119 -2.00 3.35 6.33
N ALA A 120 -1.83 4.59 6.81
CA ALA A 120 -2.91 5.47 7.25
C ALA A 120 -3.95 5.75 6.18
N ARG A 121 -3.57 5.68 4.89
CA ARG A 121 -4.52 5.79 3.78
C ARG A 121 -5.71 4.85 3.87
N CYS A 122 -5.51 3.65 4.40
CA CYS A 122 -6.56 2.63 4.55
C CYS A 122 -6.96 2.44 6.01
N HIS A 123 -6.04 2.67 6.96
CA HIS A 123 -6.24 2.36 8.37
C HIS A 123 -6.48 3.59 9.26
N THR A 124 -6.58 4.80 8.70
CA THR A 124 -6.92 6.01 9.46
C THR A 124 -8.08 6.75 8.78
N PRO A 125 -9.16 7.07 9.52
CA PRO A 125 -10.29 7.79 8.94
C PRO A 125 -9.85 9.19 8.52
N GLY A 126 -10.37 9.68 7.39
CA GLY A 126 -10.13 11.05 6.94
C GLY A 126 -8.70 11.39 6.45
N TRP A 127 -7.72 10.49 6.61
CA TRP A 127 -6.32 10.74 6.20
C TRP A 127 -6.21 11.16 4.73
N SER A 128 -6.85 10.41 3.84
CA SER A 128 -6.83 10.70 2.40
C SER A 128 -7.61 11.98 2.03
N TRP A 129 -8.34 12.58 2.97
CA TRP A 129 -9.04 13.86 2.80
C TRP A 129 -8.29 15.05 3.39
N GLY A 130 -7.12 14.82 4.02
CA GLY A 130 -6.36 15.88 4.69
C GLY A 130 -6.89 16.26 6.06
N ASP A 131 -7.83 15.46 6.61
CA ASP A 131 -8.41 15.63 7.94
C ASP A 131 -8.32 14.29 8.68
N PRO A 132 -7.10 13.83 9.02
CA PRO A 132 -6.91 12.54 9.68
C PRO A 132 -7.56 12.56 11.06
N GLY A 133 -8.41 11.56 11.33
CA GLY A 133 -8.84 11.23 12.67
C GLY A 133 -7.75 10.50 13.43
N VAL A 134 -8.15 9.68 14.41
CA VAL A 134 -7.17 8.93 15.21
C VAL A 134 -6.48 7.86 14.36
N THR A 135 -5.15 7.90 14.35
CA THR A 135 -4.30 6.96 13.63
C THR A 135 -4.64 5.50 13.96
N GLY A 136 -4.76 4.67 12.93
CA GLY A 136 -4.96 3.23 13.08
C GLY A 136 -6.39 2.78 13.41
N GLN A 137 -7.35 3.70 13.66
CA GLN A 137 -8.73 3.33 14.03
C GLN A 137 -9.57 2.70 12.91
N GLY A 138 -8.96 2.42 11.76
CA GLY A 138 -9.61 1.82 10.60
C GLY A 138 -10.22 2.86 9.66
N ALA A 139 -10.62 2.41 8.48
CA ALA A 139 -11.44 3.15 7.54
C ALA A 139 -11.89 2.18 6.44
N PHE A 140 -11.02 1.96 5.46
CA PHE A 140 -11.17 0.89 4.48
C PHE A 140 -10.58 -0.42 5.01
N GLY A 141 -9.41 -0.33 5.63
CA GLY A 141 -8.83 -1.38 6.45
C GLY A 141 -9.48 -1.41 7.83
N TRP A 142 -9.35 -2.55 8.51
CA TRP A 142 -9.88 -2.74 9.86
C TRP A 142 -9.07 -1.95 10.90
N ASN A 143 -9.65 -1.80 12.10
CA ASN A 143 -9.06 -1.07 13.21
C ASN A 143 -7.87 -1.83 13.83
N LEU A 144 -6.70 -1.20 13.88
CA LEU A 144 -5.45 -1.76 14.39
C LEU A 144 -5.20 -1.48 15.88
N THR A 145 -5.92 -0.51 16.48
CA THR A 145 -5.67 -0.01 17.84
C THR A 145 -6.21 -0.92 18.94
N GLY A 146 -5.84 -0.64 20.20
CA GLY A 146 -6.35 -1.35 21.37
C GLY A 146 -5.85 -2.78 21.43
N GLY A 147 -4.61 -3.02 21.01
CA GLY A 147 -3.97 -4.33 20.94
C GLY A 147 -4.56 -5.25 19.87
N LYS A 148 -5.36 -4.74 18.92
CA LYS A 148 -5.98 -5.56 17.88
C LYS A 148 -4.98 -6.11 16.88
N ALA A 149 -3.99 -5.32 16.46
CA ALA A 149 -2.90 -5.81 15.62
C ALA A 149 -2.17 -7.00 16.28
N ALA A 150 -1.71 -6.82 17.53
CA ALA A 150 -1.01 -7.86 18.28
C ALA A 150 -1.88 -9.09 18.58
N SER A 151 -3.18 -8.90 18.81
CA SER A 151 -4.10 -10.03 19.01
C SER A 151 -4.37 -10.81 17.73
N ALA A 152 -4.42 -10.14 16.57
CA ALA A 152 -4.62 -10.79 15.28
C ALA A 152 -3.38 -11.56 14.81
N PHE A 153 -2.19 -11.05 15.15
CA PHE A 153 -0.89 -11.63 14.86
C PHE A 153 -0.06 -11.77 16.14
N PRO A 154 -0.19 -12.86 16.91
CA PRO A 154 0.62 -13.06 18.12
C PRO A 154 2.13 -13.06 17.81
N ASP A 155 2.50 -13.78 16.75
CA ASP A 155 3.85 -13.77 16.20
C ASP A 155 4.05 -12.53 15.33
N GLU A 156 5.14 -11.80 15.61
CA GLU A 156 5.54 -10.62 14.86
C GLU A 156 5.97 -10.97 13.44
N ALA A 157 6.68 -12.10 13.26
CA ALA A 157 7.15 -12.55 11.96
C ALA A 157 5.98 -12.85 11.00
N ASP A 158 4.86 -13.36 11.53
CA ASP A 158 3.63 -13.56 10.76
C ASP A 158 3.05 -12.22 10.27
N MET A 159 3.13 -11.17 11.09
CA MET A 159 2.65 -9.84 10.71
C MET A 159 3.55 -9.19 9.65
N ILE A 160 4.87 -9.29 9.83
CA ILE A 160 5.86 -8.83 8.84
C ILE A 160 5.61 -9.52 7.50
N SER A 161 5.47 -10.85 7.51
CA SER A 161 5.18 -11.64 6.31
C SER A 161 3.87 -11.20 5.66
N PHE A 162 2.82 -10.95 6.45
CA PHE A 162 1.54 -10.48 5.93
C PHE A 162 1.63 -9.07 5.31
N ILE A 163 2.37 -8.14 5.91
CA ILE A 163 2.57 -6.80 5.34
C ILE A 163 3.42 -6.85 4.08
N LYS A 164 4.44 -7.72 4.03
CA LYS A 164 5.27 -7.90 2.83
C LYS A 164 4.44 -8.39 1.64
N ASN A 165 3.58 -9.37 1.86
CA ASN A 165 2.84 -10.05 0.79
C ASN A 165 1.44 -9.48 0.50
N GLY A 166 0.83 -8.81 1.47
CA GLY A 166 -0.55 -8.36 1.39
C GLY A 166 -1.56 -9.48 1.66
N SER A 167 -2.84 -9.15 1.49
CA SER A 167 -3.93 -10.11 1.69
C SER A 167 -4.31 -10.78 0.38
N ASN A 168 -4.50 -12.11 0.39
CA ASN A 168 -5.08 -12.85 -0.73
C ASN A 168 -6.58 -13.11 -0.49
N TYR A 169 -7.41 -13.00 -1.53
CA TYR A 169 -8.85 -13.20 -1.39
C TYR A 169 -9.18 -14.61 -0.90
N GLY A 170 -9.94 -14.69 0.19
CA GLY A 170 -10.37 -15.96 0.79
C GLY A 170 -9.28 -16.68 1.59
N ALA A 171 -8.01 -16.29 1.48
CA ALA A 171 -6.91 -16.90 2.21
C ALA A 171 -6.91 -16.47 3.69
N LYS A 172 -6.53 -17.39 4.57
CA LYS A 172 -6.38 -17.09 5.99
C LYS A 172 -5.13 -16.23 6.23
N TYR A 173 -5.22 -15.28 7.15
CA TYR A 173 -4.06 -14.61 7.76
C TYR A 173 -4.22 -14.52 9.29
N GLY A 174 -3.10 -14.41 10.01
CA GLY A 174 -3.10 -14.34 11.47
C GLY A 174 -3.88 -15.50 12.11
N ILE A 175 -4.50 -15.26 13.27
CA ILE A 175 -5.26 -16.29 13.99
C ILE A 175 -6.53 -16.70 13.24
N GLN A 176 -7.32 -15.72 12.77
CA GLN A 176 -8.69 -15.89 12.27
C GLN A 176 -9.06 -14.91 11.14
N GLY A 177 -8.10 -14.13 10.63
CA GLY A 177 -8.36 -13.21 9.53
C GLY A 177 -8.60 -13.94 8.22
N GLN A 178 -9.47 -13.39 7.38
CA GLN A 178 -9.63 -13.81 5.99
C GLN A 178 -9.34 -12.62 5.08
N GLY A 179 -8.41 -12.82 4.15
CA GLY A 179 -7.98 -11.79 3.22
C GLY A 179 -9.06 -11.44 2.20
N SER A 180 -9.10 -10.17 1.83
CA SER A 180 -10.03 -9.65 0.82
C SER A 180 -9.38 -9.49 -0.55
N GLY A 181 -8.06 -9.70 -0.68
CA GLY A 181 -7.30 -9.35 -1.88
C GLY A 181 -6.84 -7.89 -1.91
N ARG A 182 -7.43 -7.03 -1.06
CA ARG A 182 -7.36 -5.57 -1.24
C ARG A 182 -6.30 -4.88 -0.39
N MET A 183 -5.74 -5.56 0.61
CA MET A 183 -4.57 -5.05 1.32
C MET A 183 -3.33 -5.37 0.48
N PRO A 184 -2.67 -4.35 -0.11
CA PRO A 184 -1.50 -4.59 -0.95
C PRO A 184 -0.32 -5.07 -0.13
N GLY A 185 0.60 -5.78 -0.77
CA GLY A 185 1.92 -6.06 -0.22
C GLY A 185 2.83 -4.85 -0.29
N PHE A 186 3.68 -4.68 0.72
CA PHE A 186 4.66 -3.60 0.80
C PHE A 186 6.11 -4.07 0.70
N GLY A 187 6.37 -5.38 0.59
CA GLY A 187 7.71 -5.96 0.61
C GLY A 187 8.58 -5.61 -0.60
N ALA A 188 7.96 -5.20 -1.72
CA ALA A 188 8.70 -4.67 -2.87
C ALA A 188 8.94 -3.15 -2.79
N MET A 189 8.32 -2.44 -1.83
CA MET A 189 8.44 -0.97 -1.71
C MET A 189 9.26 -0.54 -0.51
N LEU A 190 9.04 -1.18 0.64
CA LEU A 190 9.69 -0.85 1.90
C LEU A 190 10.80 -1.86 2.20
N THR A 191 11.84 -1.41 2.89
CA THR A 191 12.87 -2.32 3.41
C THR A 191 12.34 -3.15 4.56
N ASP A 192 13.08 -4.20 4.94
CA ASP A 192 12.69 -5.05 6.07
C ASP A 192 12.66 -4.25 7.37
N GLU A 193 13.63 -3.37 7.60
CA GLU A 193 13.70 -2.49 8.77
C GLU A 193 12.54 -1.49 8.81
N GLN A 194 12.12 -0.97 7.66
CA GLN A 194 10.95 -0.07 7.56
C GLN A 194 9.66 -0.82 7.91
N ILE A 195 9.51 -2.07 7.44
CA ILE A 195 8.34 -2.89 7.74
C ILE A 195 8.33 -3.29 9.22
N GLU A 196 9.46 -3.70 9.77
CA GLU A 196 9.62 -4.00 11.20
C GLU A 196 9.23 -2.80 12.07
N ALA A 197 9.72 -1.60 11.75
CA ALA A 197 9.36 -0.39 12.49
C ALA A 197 7.85 -0.08 12.46
N VAL A 198 7.20 -0.27 11.30
CA VAL A 198 5.74 -0.12 11.20
C VAL A 198 5.04 -1.18 12.05
N VAL A 199 5.50 -2.43 12.01
CA VAL A 199 4.95 -3.54 12.80
C VAL A 199 5.06 -3.25 14.30
N ASP A 200 6.22 -2.81 14.78
CA ASP A 200 6.43 -2.41 16.17
C ASP A 200 5.44 -1.33 16.60
N TYR A 201 5.30 -0.28 15.79
CA TYR A 201 4.36 0.81 16.06
C TYR A 201 2.92 0.30 16.16
N VAL A 202 2.43 -0.43 15.16
CA VAL A 202 1.01 -0.84 15.13
C VAL A 202 0.68 -1.91 16.16
N ARG A 203 1.64 -2.75 16.57
CA ARG A 203 1.47 -3.70 17.68
C ARG A 203 1.35 -2.99 19.03
N GLY A 204 1.93 -1.79 19.14
CA GLY A 204 1.87 -0.94 20.33
C GLY A 204 0.61 -0.05 20.45
N LEU A 205 -0.23 0.03 19.40
CA LEU A 205 -1.49 0.80 19.38
C LEU A 205 -2.62 0.13 20.17
#